data_AF-A0A371AXC0-F1
#
_entry.id   AF-A0A371AXC0-F1
#
_cell.length_a   1.000
_cell.length_b   1.000
_cell.length_c   1.000
_cell.angle_alpha   90.00
_cell.angle_beta   90.00
_cell.angle_gamma   90.00
#
_symmetry.space_group_name_H-M   'P 1'
#
loop_
_entity.id
_entity.type
_entity.pdbx_description
1 polymer ?
#
loop_
_entity_poly.entity_id
_entity_poly.type
_entity_poly.pdbx_seq_one_letter_code
_entity_poly.pdbx_strand_id
1 'polypeptide(L)'
;MNYDEIKLVVPEIIKTEIYRNLEVEFASVGKKIQEVLDNIKDLYGVSTLTVEGLNLTDYKKNAIKELNEALTKFESNKSKYKEDIFDTVDMMLSHKNCVQLKDISLMDKVLKRKIYKRAPFHKVEKESNGDGVITETLININDFISITIEDIICFVTGNYKDFSDPENKNSLHNDILTDLEKNGIKENVHYVRTFGQLVNAEVTDDKKKTALEDLTRNLDVF
;
A
#
# COMPACT_ATOMS: atom_id res chain seq x y z
N MET A 1 -11.29 19.61 -14.36
CA MET A 1 -10.33 18.59 -14.81
C MET A 1 -11.13 17.37 -15.24
N ASN A 2 -10.80 16.77 -16.37
CA ASN A 2 -11.46 15.54 -16.81
C ASN A 2 -10.89 14.40 -15.97
N TYR A 3 -11.58 14.03 -14.90
CA TYR A 3 -11.15 12.95 -14.00
C TYR A 3 -11.06 11.59 -14.72
N ASP A 4 -11.55 11.46 -15.95
CA ASP A 4 -11.54 10.20 -16.72
C ASP A 4 -10.18 9.88 -17.37
N GLU A 5 -9.15 10.73 -17.21
CA GLU A 5 -7.80 10.54 -17.77
C GLU A 5 -6.93 9.58 -16.94
N ILE A 6 -7.20 9.41 -15.64
CA ILE A 6 -6.42 8.53 -14.76
C ILE A 6 -7.26 7.34 -14.34
N LYS A 7 -6.76 6.14 -14.60
CA LYS A 7 -7.39 4.87 -14.20
C LYS A 7 -6.49 4.09 -13.25
N LEU A 8 -7.09 3.59 -12.18
CA LEU A 8 -6.45 2.65 -11.27
C LEU A 8 -6.78 1.23 -11.75
N VAL A 9 -5.76 0.41 -12.00
CA VAL A 9 -5.95 -0.98 -12.42
C VAL A 9 -5.65 -1.90 -11.24
N VAL A 10 -6.63 -2.71 -10.85
CA VAL A 10 -6.58 -3.50 -9.62
C VAL A 10 -6.89 -4.96 -9.91
N PRO A 11 -5.86 -5.84 -9.95
CA PRO A 11 -6.06 -7.29 -9.87
C PRO A 11 -6.81 -7.68 -8.59
N GLU A 12 -7.63 -8.72 -8.66
CA GLU A 12 -8.45 -9.20 -7.54
C GLU A 12 -7.61 -9.56 -6.31
N ILE A 13 -6.38 -10.06 -6.53
CA ILE A 13 -5.42 -10.38 -5.47
C ILE A 13 -5.05 -9.17 -4.64
N ILE A 14 -5.04 -7.95 -5.21
CA ILE A 14 -4.74 -6.73 -4.47
C ILE A 14 -5.81 -6.48 -3.41
N LYS A 15 -7.10 -6.64 -3.75
CA LYS A 15 -8.19 -6.50 -2.78
C LYS A 15 -8.05 -7.51 -1.65
N THR A 16 -7.77 -8.76 -1.99
CA THR A 16 -7.56 -9.84 -1.01
C THR A 16 -6.40 -9.52 -0.07
N GLU A 17 -5.28 -9.02 -0.60
CA GLU A 17 -4.10 -8.63 0.19
C GLU A 17 -4.35 -7.40 1.06
N ILE A 18 -5.09 -6.40 0.57
CA ILE A 18 -5.49 -5.24 1.37
C ILE A 18 -6.30 -5.72 2.59
N TYR A 19 -7.32 -6.56 2.38
CA TYR A 19 -8.16 -7.05 3.48
C TYR A 19 -7.37 -7.87 4.49
N ARG A 20 -6.52 -8.79 4.01
CA ARG A 20 -5.65 -9.58 4.89
C ARG A 20 -4.72 -8.69 5.73
N ASN A 21 -4.09 -7.69 5.11
CA ASN A 21 -3.17 -6.80 5.82
C ASN A 21 -3.91 -5.91 6.82
N LEU A 22 -5.08 -5.38 6.44
CA LEU A 22 -5.93 -4.62 7.36
C LEU A 22 -6.36 -5.46 8.56
N GLU A 23 -6.72 -6.73 8.37
CA GLU A 23 -7.05 -7.62 9.49
C GLU A 23 -5.88 -7.80 10.45
N VAL A 24 -4.67 -8.00 9.93
CA VAL A 24 -3.45 -8.14 10.74
C VAL A 24 -3.15 -6.85 11.50
N GLU A 25 -3.16 -5.69 10.82
CA GLU A 25 -2.92 -4.39 11.46
C GLU A 25 -3.97 -4.10 12.53
N PHE A 26 -5.25 -4.33 12.22
CA PHE A 26 -6.34 -4.07 13.13
C PHE A 26 -6.31 -4.98 14.37
N ALA A 27 -5.91 -6.24 14.22
CA ALA A 27 -5.67 -7.15 15.32
C ALA A 27 -4.48 -6.73 16.22
N SER A 28 -3.56 -5.91 15.69
CA SER A 28 -2.40 -5.41 16.42
C SER A 28 -2.66 -4.13 17.22
N VAL A 29 -3.68 -3.33 16.87
CA VAL A 29 -3.92 -2.01 17.49
C VAL A 29 -4.08 -2.10 19.01
N GLY A 30 -4.95 -2.99 19.50
CA GLY A 30 -5.15 -3.19 20.94
C GLY A 30 -3.86 -3.64 21.65
N LYS A 31 -3.05 -4.49 21.00
CA LYS A 31 -1.75 -4.92 21.53
C LYS A 31 -0.76 -3.76 21.61
N LYS A 32 -0.67 -2.92 20.58
CA LYS A 32 0.20 -1.73 20.55
C LYS A 32 -0.18 -0.75 21.67
N ILE A 33 -1.47 -0.50 21.90
CA ILE A 33 -1.93 0.35 23.01
C ILE A 33 -1.56 -0.27 24.37
N GLN A 34 -1.72 -1.59 24.52
CA GLN A 34 -1.35 -2.32 25.73
C GLN A 34 0.16 -2.28 26.01
N GLU A 35 0.99 -2.45 24.98
CA GLU A 35 2.45 -2.35 25.08
C GLU A 35 2.89 -0.96 25.55
N VAL A 36 2.26 0.12 25.05
CA VAL A 36 2.52 1.48 25.52
C VAL A 36 2.11 1.65 26.99
N LEU A 37 0.95 1.12 27.38
CA LEU A 37 0.50 1.14 28.78
C LEU A 37 1.50 0.45 29.70
N ASP A 38 2.02 -0.71 29.30
CA ASP A 38 2.96 -1.48 30.11
C ASP A 38 4.33 -0.78 30.18
N ASN A 39 4.82 -0.23 29.07
CA ASN A 39 6.02 0.61 29.06
C ASN A 39 5.90 1.82 30.00
N ILE A 40 4.74 2.49 30.04
CA ILE A 40 4.50 3.61 30.97
C ILE A 40 4.51 3.13 32.42
N LYS A 41 3.90 1.96 32.72
CA LYS A 41 3.92 1.37 34.06
C LYS A 41 5.34 1.03 34.51
N ASP A 42 6.16 0.54 33.58
CA ASP A 42 7.54 0.09 33.82
C ASP A 42 8.57 1.21 33.99
N LEU A 43 8.18 2.47 33.78
CA LEU A 43 8.98 3.67 34.14
C LEU A 43 9.10 3.83 35.68
N TYR A 44 9.68 2.84 36.36
CA TYR A 44 10.04 2.89 37.77
C TYR A 44 11.29 3.76 37.96
N GLY A 45 11.25 4.71 38.90
CA GLY A 45 12.41 5.53 39.31
C GLY A 45 12.51 6.92 38.68
N VAL A 46 11.71 7.26 37.65
CA VAL A 46 11.67 8.63 37.10
C VAL A 46 10.74 9.53 37.95
N SER A 47 9.83 8.93 38.72
CA SER A 47 8.88 9.63 39.60
C SER A 47 9.52 10.34 40.81
N THR A 48 10.83 10.17 41.04
CA THR A 48 11.59 10.86 42.10
C THR A 48 12.41 12.05 41.58
N LEU A 49 12.49 12.25 40.26
CA LEU A 49 13.15 13.40 39.65
C LEU A 49 12.18 14.58 39.64
N THR A 50 12.26 15.44 40.65
CA THR A 50 11.54 16.72 40.66
C THR A 50 12.26 17.70 39.74
N VAL A 51 11.76 17.84 38.52
CA VAL A 51 12.05 18.99 37.65
C VAL A 51 10.98 20.04 37.96
N GLU A 52 11.37 21.27 38.27
CA GLU A 52 10.41 22.37 38.49
C GLU A 52 9.46 22.48 37.28
N GLY A 53 8.15 22.39 37.56
CA GLY A 53 7.10 22.44 36.53
C GLY A 53 6.69 21.10 35.91
N LEU A 54 7.33 19.97 36.26
CA LEU A 54 7.00 18.65 35.71
C LEU A 54 6.69 17.63 36.84
N ASN A 55 5.39 17.39 37.11
CA ASN A 55 4.98 16.27 37.96
C ASN A 55 4.78 15.00 37.13
N LEU A 56 5.84 14.20 37.03
CA LEU A 56 5.84 12.93 36.29
C LEU A 56 4.83 11.91 36.81
N THR A 57 4.48 11.96 38.10
CA THR A 57 3.48 11.05 38.70
C THR A 57 2.08 11.35 38.16
N ASP A 58 1.71 12.64 38.13
CA ASP A 58 0.41 13.07 37.60
C ASP A 58 0.33 12.84 36.08
N TYR A 59 1.41 13.13 35.35
CA TYR A 59 1.49 12.86 33.91
C TYR A 59 1.30 11.37 33.61
N LYS A 60 2.03 10.49 34.32
CA LYS A 60 1.91 9.03 34.18
C LYS A 60 0.47 8.56 34.45
N LYS A 61 -0.14 9.07 35.51
CA LYS A 61 -1.53 8.72 35.87
C LYS A 61 -2.53 9.15 34.79
N ASN A 62 -2.38 10.35 34.27
CA ASN A 62 -3.27 10.89 33.22
C ASN A 62 -3.08 10.14 31.89
N ALA A 63 -1.83 9.90 31.47
CA ALA A 63 -1.55 9.14 30.25
C ALA A 63 -2.09 7.71 30.31
N ILE A 64 -1.93 7.02 31.45
CA ILE A 64 -2.53 5.68 31.66
C ILE A 64 -4.05 5.74 31.56
N LYS A 65 -4.69 6.77 32.14
CA LYS A 65 -6.13 6.93 32.08
C LYS A 65 -6.61 7.12 30.64
N GLU A 66 -6.03 8.06 29.90
CA GLU A 66 -6.41 8.36 28.51
C GLU A 66 -6.20 7.16 27.58
N LEU A 67 -5.08 6.44 27.74
CA LEU A 67 -4.80 5.24 26.94
C LEU A 67 -5.73 4.08 27.27
N ASN A 68 -6.13 3.90 28.54
CA ASN A 68 -7.14 2.90 28.91
C ASN A 68 -8.53 3.25 28.35
N GLU A 69 -8.90 4.54 28.35
CA GLU A 69 -10.13 5.01 27.70
C GLU A 69 -10.10 4.76 26.19
N ALA A 70 -8.98 5.06 25.53
CA ALA A 70 -8.78 4.79 24.11
C ALA A 70 -8.85 3.28 23.81
N LEU A 71 -8.19 2.43 24.61
CA LEU A 71 -8.25 0.97 24.48
C LEU A 71 -9.68 0.45 24.64
N THR A 72 -10.39 0.91 25.67
CA THR A 72 -11.78 0.51 25.94
C THR A 72 -12.69 0.92 24.79
N LYS A 73 -12.54 2.16 24.28
CA LYS A 73 -13.30 2.65 23.13
C LYS A 73 -12.98 1.86 21.87
N PHE A 74 -11.71 1.52 21.64
CA PHE A 74 -11.27 0.70 20.51
C PHE A 74 -11.90 -0.70 20.57
N GLU A 75 -11.73 -1.43 21.66
CA GLU A 75 -12.25 -2.80 21.79
C GLU A 75 -13.79 -2.82 21.74
N SER A 76 -14.46 -1.80 22.31
CA SER A 76 -15.93 -1.70 22.27
C SER A 76 -16.50 -1.38 20.89
N ASN A 77 -15.74 -0.73 20.01
CA ASN A 77 -16.16 -0.33 18.65
C ASN A 77 -15.41 -1.10 17.55
N LYS A 78 -14.68 -2.14 17.92
CA LYS A 78 -13.74 -2.85 17.06
C LYS A 78 -14.37 -3.32 15.75
N SER A 79 -15.50 -4.01 15.82
CA SER A 79 -16.20 -4.49 14.62
C SER A 79 -16.63 -3.33 13.72
N LYS A 80 -17.14 -2.24 14.31
CA LYS A 80 -17.60 -1.07 13.56
C LYS A 80 -16.45 -0.38 12.82
N TYR A 81 -15.32 -0.13 13.50
CA TYR A 81 -14.15 0.47 12.83
C TYR A 81 -13.62 -0.43 11.71
N LYS A 82 -13.68 -1.75 11.86
CA LYS A 82 -13.32 -2.69 10.80
C LYS A 82 -14.25 -2.53 9.59
N GLU A 83 -15.56 -2.52 9.82
CA GLU A 83 -16.57 -2.32 8.78
C GLU A 83 -16.38 -0.97 8.08
N ASP A 84 -16.24 0.13 8.82
CA ASP A 84 -16.05 1.48 8.26
C ASP A 84 -14.82 1.55 7.32
N ILE A 85 -13.70 0.90 7.70
CA ILE A 85 -12.50 0.84 6.85
C ILE A 85 -12.73 -0.02 5.61
N PHE A 86 -13.38 -1.18 5.76
CA PHE A 86 -13.65 -2.07 4.63
C PHE A 86 -14.60 -1.43 3.62
N ASP A 87 -15.64 -0.76 4.10
CA ASP A 87 -16.58 0.01 3.29
C ASP A 87 -15.86 1.13 2.53
N THR A 88 -14.89 1.79 3.17
CA THR A 88 -14.06 2.82 2.52
C THR A 88 -13.23 2.24 1.39
N VAL A 89 -12.61 1.07 1.59
CA VAL A 89 -11.86 0.37 0.52
C VAL A 89 -12.80 -0.07 -0.61
N ASP A 90 -13.95 -0.65 -0.29
CA ASP A 90 -14.94 -1.07 -1.28
C ASP A 90 -15.46 0.11 -2.10
N MET A 91 -15.71 1.25 -1.46
CA MET A 91 -16.08 2.50 -2.15
C MET A 91 -14.97 2.96 -3.10
N MET A 92 -13.70 2.93 -2.68
CA MET A 92 -12.56 3.32 -3.52
C MET A 92 -12.43 2.39 -4.74
N LEU A 93 -12.52 1.07 -4.53
CA LEU A 93 -12.37 0.08 -5.60
C LEU A 93 -13.58 0.03 -6.55
N SER A 94 -14.75 0.45 -6.08
CA SER A 94 -15.98 0.53 -6.90
C SER A 94 -16.10 1.85 -7.68
N HIS A 95 -15.14 2.76 -7.52
CA HIS A 95 -15.14 4.02 -8.25
C HIS A 95 -15.00 3.79 -9.77
N LYS A 96 -15.66 4.63 -10.58
CA LYS A 96 -15.70 4.49 -12.06
C LYS A 96 -14.32 4.47 -12.75
N ASN A 97 -13.31 5.07 -12.11
CA ASN A 97 -11.93 5.10 -12.61
C ASN A 97 -11.09 3.92 -12.12
N CYS A 98 -11.68 2.98 -11.37
CA CYS A 98 -11.03 1.77 -10.94
C CYS A 98 -11.46 0.61 -11.84
N VAL A 99 -10.50 -0.01 -12.51
CA VAL A 99 -10.70 -1.18 -13.35
C VAL A 99 -10.27 -2.40 -12.56
N GLN A 100 -11.24 -3.17 -12.07
CA GLN A 100 -10.99 -4.42 -11.35
C GLN A 100 -10.83 -5.57 -12.35
N LEU A 101 -9.74 -6.33 -12.22
CA LEU A 101 -9.39 -7.42 -13.12
C LEU A 101 -9.53 -8.77 -12.43
N LYS A 102 -10.05 -9.76 -13.15
CA LYS A 102 -10.16 -11.15 -12.67
C LYS A 102 -8.87 -11.92 -12.93
N ASP A 103 -8.25 -12.39 -11.86
CA ASP A 103 -6.91 -12.99 -11.90
C ASP A 103 -6.89 -14.37 -12.56
N ILE A 104 -8.03 -15.06 -12.61
CA ILE A 104 -8.12 -16.45 -13.11
C ILE A 104 -7.56 -16.61 -14.53
N SER A 105 -7.67 -15.56 -15.34
CA SER A 105 -7.18 -15.50 -16.72
C SER A 105 -5.65 -15.45 -16.83
N LEU A 106 -4.94 -15.11 -15.75
CA LEU A 106 -3.48 -14.97 -15.73
C LEU A 106 -2.77 -16.17 -15.07
N MET A 107 -3.52 -17.09 -14.47
CA MET A 107 -2.94 -18.16 -13.63
C MET A 107 -1.98 -19.08 -14.37
N ASP A 108 -2.23 -19.38 -15.65
CA ASP A 108 -1.32 -20.19 -16.46
C ASP A 108 -0.01 -19.45 -16.74
N LYS A 109 -0.07 -18.13 -17.00
CA LYS A 109 1.10 -17.26 -17.20
C LYS A 109 1.92 -17.15 -15.91
N VAL A 110 1.25 -16.97 -14.76
CA VAL A 110 1.89 -16.95 -13.44
C VAL A 110 2.61 -18.27 -13.16
N LEU A 111 1.95 -19.41 -13.43
CA LEU A 111 2.55 -20.73 -13.25
C LEU A 111 3.78 -20.93 -14.14
N LYS A 112 3.70 -20.56 -15.43
CA LYS A 112 4.84 -20.60 -16.34
C LYS A 112 6.00 -19.75 -15.81
N ARG A 113 5.73 -18.52 -15.37
CA ARG A 113 6.74 -17.63 -14.77
C ARG A 113 7.43 -18.26 -13.56
N LYS A 114 6.65 -18.89 -12.67
CA LYS A 114 7.16 -19.62 -11.49
C LYS A 114 8.06 -20.79 -11.88
N ILE A 115 7.64 -21.61 -12.85
CA ILE A 115 8.42 -22.76 -13.36
C ILE A 115 9.77 -22.29 -13.91
N TYR A 116 9.78 -21.20 -14.68
CA TYR A 116 11.00 -20.64 -15.25
C TYR A 116 11.82 -19.78 -14.27
N LYS A 117 11.40 -19.67 -12.99
CA LYS A 117 12.07 -18.88 -11.94
C LYS A 117 12.34 -17.43 -12.36
N ARG A 118 11.42 -16.84 -13.10
CA ARG A 118 11.53 -15.44 -13.54
C ARG A 118 10.98 -14.51 -12.48
N ALA A 119 11.48 -13.28 -12.39
CA ALA A 119 10.99 -12.31 -11.41
C ALA A 119 9.46 -12.14 -11.46
N PRO A 120 8.76 -12.21 -10.31
CA PRO A 120 9.27 -12.09 -8.95
C PRO A 120 9.64 -13.43 -8.24
N PHE A 121 9.63 -14.56 -8.95
CA PHE A 121 9.96 -15.90 -8.43
C PHE A 121 11.44 -16.29 -8.55
N HIS A 122 12.33 -15.33 -8.87
CA HIS A 122 13.76 -15.58 -9.08
C HIS A 122 14.52 -15.96 -7.78
N LYS A 123 13.87 -15.85 -6.63
CA LYS A 123 14.41 -16.25 -5.32
C LYS A 123 13.80 -17.58 -4.87
N VAL A 124 14.65 -18.49 -4.41
CA VAL A 124 14.36 -19.92 -4.20
C VAL A 124 13.31 -20.20 -3.11
N GLU A 125 12.92 -19.22 -2.29
CA GLU A 125 12.01 -19.40 -1.15
C GLU A 125 10.70 -18.61 -1.25
N LYS A 126 10.45 -17.92 -2.38
CA LYS A 126 9.31 -17.01 -2.47
C LYS A 126 8.08 -17.66 -3.09
N GLU A 127 7.00 -17.74 -2.31
CA GLU A 127 5.69 -18.29 -2.70
C GLU A 127 4.60 -17.23 -2.94
N SER A 128 4.99 -15.96 -3.19
CA SER A 128 4.00 -14.91 -3.42
C SER A 128 3.41 -15.00 -4.83
N ASN A 129 2.40 -15.85 -4.99
CA ASN A 129 1.62 -15.93 -6.23
C ASN A 129 0.98 -14.57 -6.58
N GLY A 130 0.67 -13.75 -5.56
CA GLY A 130 0.11 -12.41 -5.78
C GLY A 130 1.07 -11.46 -6.49
N ASP A 131 2.36 -11.46 -6.15
CA ASP A 131 3.34 -10.67 -6.90
C ASP A 131 3.46 -11.17 -8.35
N GLY A 132 3.31 -12.47 -8.57
CA GLY A 132 3.22 -13.06 -9.90
C GLY A 132 2.04 -12.53 -10.70
N VAL A 133 0.84 -12.51 -10.10
CA VAL A 133 -0.39 -11.96 -10.72
C VAL A 133 -0.23 -10.48 -11.04
N ILE A 134 0.34 -9.69 -10.13
CA ILE A 134 0.62 -8.25 -10.36
C ILE A 134 1.55 -8.08 -11.56
N THR A 135 2.62 -8.88 -11.63
CA THR A 135 3.59 -8.84 -12.73
C THR A 135 2.94 -9.22 -14.06
N GLU A 136 2.18 -10.30 -14.09
CA GLU A 136 1.49 -10.74 -15.31
C GLU A 136 0.35 -9.79 -15.71
N THR A 137 -0.26 -9.09 -14.76
CA THR A 137 -1.22 -8.02 -15.08
C THR A 137 -0.52 -6.89 -15.83
N LEU A 138 0.61 -6.41 -15.32
CA LEU A 138 1.37 -5.33 -15.96
C LEU A 138 1.80 -5.73 -17.38
N ILE A 139 2.36 -6.93 -17.54
CA ILE A 139 2.89 -7.42 -18.80
C ILE A 139 1.79 -7.63 -19.86
N ASN A 140 0.62 -8.09 -19.43
CA ASN A 140 -0.49 -8.43 -20.30
C ASN A 140 -1.63 -7.41 -20.19
N ILE A 141 -1.33 -6.16 -19.83
CA ILE A 141 -2.35 -5.13 -19.57
C ILE A 141 -3.28 -4.90 -20.76
N ASN A 142 -2.76 -5.08 -21.98
CA ASN A 142 -3.51 -4.97 -23.24
C ASN A 142 -4.64 -6.00 -23.39
N ASP A 143 -4.57 -7.13 -22.68
CA ASP A 143 -5.65 -8.13 -22.65
C ASP A 143 -6.89 -7.58 -21.91
N PHE A 144 -6.73 -6.52 -21.11
CA PHE A 144 -7.76 -5.98 -20.23
C PHE A 144 -8.17 -4.54 -20.58
N ILE A 145 -7.20 -3.72 -21.02
CA ILE A 145 -7.38 -2.30 -21.29
C ILE A 145 -6.59 -1.97 -22.56
N SER A 146 -7.21 -1.28 -23.51
CA SER A 146 -6.51 -0.80 -24.70
C SER A 146 -5.53 0.31 -24.31
N ILE A 147 -4.23 0.07 -24.54
CA ILE A 147 -3.16 1.06 -24.35
C ILE A 147 -2.74 1.60 -25.71
N THR A 148 -2.68 2.92 -25.82
CA THR A 148 -2.16 3.64 -26.98
C THR A 148 -0.72 4.08 -26.74
N ILE A 149 -0.05 4.55 -27.79
CA ILE A 149 1.32 5.08 -27.69
C ILE A 149 1.46 6.33 -26.81
N GLU A 150 0.34 7.03 -26.54
CA GLU A 150 0.31 8.25 -25.73
C GLU A 150 0.06 7.95 -24.24
N ASP A 151 -0.42 6.73 -23.93
CA ASP A 151 -0.75 6.34 -22.56
C ASP A 151 0.50 6.03 -21.73
N ILE A 152 0.48 6.45 -20.46
CA ILE A 152 1.55 6.20 -19.49
C ILE A 152 1.04 5.23 -18.42
N ILE A 153 1.78 4.14 -18.22
CA ILE A 153 1.50 3.12 -17.21
C ILE A 153 2.47 3.32 -16.05
N CYS A 154 1.97 3.85 -14.93
CA CYS A 154 2.77 3.98 -13.71
C CYS A 154 2.69 2.70 -12.87
N PHE A 155 3.78 1.92 -12.85
CA PHE A 155 3.90 0.78 -11.94
C PHE A 155 4.52 1.22 -10.62
N VAL A 156 3.67 1.35 -9.59
CA VAL A 156 4.06 1.90 -8.29
C VAL A 156 4.19 0.79 -7.26
N THR A 157 5.39 0.57 -6.73
CA THR A 157 5.59 -0.41 -5.65
C THR A 157 6.78 -0.11 -4.75
N GLY A 158 6.56 -0.21 -3.43
CA GLY A 158 7.64 -0.17 -2.43
C GLY A 158 8.46 -1.46 -2.38
N ASN A 159 8.02 -2.54 -3.01
CA ASN A 159 8.69 -3.84 -2.99
C ASN A 159 9.83 -3.92 -4.02
N TYR A 160 10.85 -3.09 -3.86
CA TYR A 160 12.00 -3.08 -4.76
C TYR A 160 12.79 -4.40 -4.77
N LYS A 161 12.65 -5.22 -3.73
CA LYS A 161 13.40 -6.48 -3.64
C LYS A 161 13.00 -7.44 -4.75
N ASP A 162 11.74 -7.45 -5.15
CA ASP A 162 11.20 -8.51 -5.99
C ASP A 162 10.87 -8.05 -7.41
N PHE A 163 10.68 -6.74 -7.58
CA PHE A 163 10.35 -6.13 -8.87
C PHE A 163 11.51 -5.34 -9.49
N SER A 164 12.52 -4.95 -8.71
CA SER A 164 13.64 -4.14 -9.24
C SER A 164 14.82 -4.95 -9.71
N ASP A 165 15.65 -4.33 -10.53
CA ASP A 165 16.99 -4.81 -10.84
C ASP A 165 17.87 -4.84 -9.58
N PRO A 166 18.67 -5.90 -9.35
CA PRO A 166 19.55 -6.01 -8.18
C PRO A 166 20.59 -4.89 -8.07
N GLU A 167 21.09 -4.40 -9.20
CA GLU A 167 22.12 -3.36 -9.30
C GLU A 167 21.50 -1.96 -9.36
N ASN A 168 20.29 -1.85 -9.92
CA ASN A 168 19.55 -0.59 -9.98
C ASN A 168 18.11 -0.71 -9.44
N LYS A 169 17.95 -0.37 -8.16
CA LYS A 169 16.64 -0.38 -7.48
C LYS A 169 15.59 0.54 -8.11
N ASN A 170 15.99 1.50 -8.95
CA ASN A 170 15.09 2.42 -9.64
C ASN A 170 14.72 1.94 -11.06
N SER A 171 15.14 0.73 -11.44
CA SER A 171 14.73 0.06 -12.68
C SER A 171 13.97 -1.21 -12.34
N LEU A 172 13.04 -1.61 -13.21
CA LEU A 172 12.44 -2.93 -13.17
C LEU A 172 13.50 -4.01 -13.43
N HIS A 173 13.24 -5.20 -12.88
CA HIS A 173 14.06 -6.39 -13.12
C HIS A 173 14.09 -6.75 -14.62
N ASN A 174 15.25 -7.20 -15.12
CA ASN A 174 15.46 -7.49 -16.55
C ASN A 174 14.46 -8.51 -17.12
N ASP A 175 14.06 -9.52 -16.35
CA ASP A 175 13.00 -10.45 -16.76
C ASP A 175 11.68 -9.75 -17.13
N ILE A 176 11.27 -8.77 -16.30
CA ILE A 176 10.04 -8.02 -16.49
C ILE A 176 10.21 -7.10 -17.70
N LEU A 177 11.32 -6.36 -17.78
CA LEU A 177 11.61 -5.48 -18.92
C LEU A 177 11.61 -6.22 -20.25
N THR A 178 12.20 -7.41 -20.31
CA THR A 178 12.23 -8.27 -21.51
C THR A 178 10.80 -8.65 -21.93
N ASP A 179 9.92 -8.94 -20.97
CA ASP A 179 8.52 -9.28 -21.28
C ASP A 179 7.70 -8.07 -21.70
N LEU A 180 7.94 -6.90 -21.10
CA LEU A 180 7.32 -5.65 -21.52
C LEU A 180 7.72 -5.28 -22.96
N GLU A 181 8.99 -5.52 -23.32
CA GLU A 181 9.51 -5.29 -24.67
C GLU A 181 8.86 -6.22 -25.69
N LYS A 182 8.73 -7.51 -25.36
CA LYS A 182 8.04 -8.50 -26.21
C LYS A 182 6.56 -8.16 -26.44
N ASN A 183 5.93 -7.52 -25.47
CA ASN A 183 4.53 -7.08 -25.57
C ASN A 183 4.38 -5.64 -26.09
N GLY A 184 5.47 -4.98 -26.46
CA GLY A 184 5.44 -3.65 -27.09
C GLY A 184 5.01 -2.51 -26.17
N ILE A 185 5.02 -2.70 -24.84
CA ILE A 185 4.54 -1.71 -23.86
C ILE A 185 5.66 -1.17 -22.97
N LYS A 186 6.91 -1.59 -23.16
CA LYS A 186 8.05 -1.18 -22.34
C LYS A 186 8.19 0.34 -22.25
N GLU A 187 8.04 1.05 -23.37
CA GLU A 187 8.17 2.51 -23.42
C GLU A 187 7.00 3.24 -22.73
N ASN A 188 5.84 2.59 -22.56
CA ASN A 188 4.71 3.14 -21.81
C ASN A 188 4.88 3.00 -20.30
N VAL A 189 5.75 2.10 -19.83
CA VAL A 189 5.82 1.73 -18.40
C VAL A 189 6.83 2.58 -17.66
N HIS A 190 6.34 3.36 -16.70
CA HIS A 190 7.13 4.15 -15.76
C HIS A 190 7.16 3.45 -14.40
N TYR A 191 8.36 3.06 -13.97
CA TYR A 191 8.55 2.41 -12.67
C TYR A 191 8.76 3.43 -11.55
N VAL A 192 7.93 3.36 -10.51
CA VAL A 192 7.94 4.29 -9.39
C VAL A 192 7.98 3.52 -8.07
N ARG A 193 8.83 3.95 -7.13
CA ARG A 193 9.06 3.19 -5.88
C ARG A 193 8.26 3.69 -4.69
N THR A 194 7.80 4.94 -4.75
CA THR A 194 7.02 5.53 -3.67
C THR A 194 5.88 6.36 -4.24
N PHE A 195 4.79 6.44 -3.49
CA PHE A 195 3.71 7.34 -3.83
C PHE A 195 4.19 8.80 -3.92
N GLY A 196 5.09 9.22 -3.02
CA GLY A 196 5.68 10.56 -3.08
C GLY A 196 6.44 10.86 -4.38
N GLN A 197 7.11 9.86 -4.97
CA GLN A 197 7.74 10.03 -6.30
C GLN A 197 6.71 10.20 -7.41
N LEU A 198 5.61 9.44 -7.36
CA LEU A 198 4.50 9.59 -8.31
C LEU A 198 3.91 11.00 -8.22
N VAL A 199 3.61 11.44 -6.99
CA VAL A 199 3.05 12.78 -6.74
C VAL A 199 4.02 13.87 -7.19
N ASN A 200 5.30 13.80 -6.81
CA ASN A 200 6.27 14.84 -7.16
C ASN A 200 6.53 14.94 -8.66
N ALA A 201 6.49 13.83 -9.40
CA ALA A 201 6.63 13.84 -10.85
C ALA A 201 5.42 14.50 -11.56
N GLU A 202 4.21 14.34 -11.00
CA GLU A 202 2.98 14.97 -11.50
C GLU A 202 2.79 16.42 -11.00
N VAL A 203 3.35 16.79 -9.84
CA VAL A 203 3.23 18.12 -9.22
C VAL A 203 4.19 19.15 -9.81
N THR A 204 5.22 18.72 -10.58
CA THR A 204 6.10 19.63 -11.34
C THR A 204 5.45 20.29 -12.57
N ASP A 205 4.19 19.95 -12.89
CA ASP A 205 3.37 20.70 -13.84
C ASP A 205 2.39 21.59 -13.05
N ASP A 206 2.67 22.89 -12.97
CA ASP A 206 2.04 23.92 -12.10
C ASP A 206 0.50 24.03 -12.20
N LYS A 207 -0.15 23.26 -13.09
CA LYS A 207 -1.61 23.22 -13.28
C LYS A 207 -2.34 22.11 -12.50
N LYS A 208 -1.64 21.10 -11.95
CA LYS A 208 -2.30 19.93 -11.28
C LYS A 208 -2.29 19.97 -9.74
N LYS A 209 -1.58 20.93 -9.14
CA LYS A 209 -1.37 21.07 -7.69
C LYS A 209 -2.66 21.06 -6.85
N THR A 210 -3.73 21.67 -7.37
CA THR A 210 -4.98 21.86 -6.62
C THR A 210 -5.79 20.58 -6.41
N ALA A 211 -5.68 19.57 -7.29
CA ALA A 211 -6.49 18.35 -7.19
C ALA A 211 -5.92 17.32 -6.20
N LEU A 212 -4.60 17.29 -6.00
CA LEU A 212 -3.95 16.37 -5.07
C LEU A 212 -3.91 16.90 -3.63
N GLU A 213 -3.83 18.21 -3.44
CA GLU A 213 -3.94 18.86 -2.11
C GLU A 213 -5.31 18.58 -1.46
N ASP A 214 -6.37 18.45 -2.26
CA ASP A 214 -7.71 18.07 -1.76
C ASP A 214 -7.82 16.58 -1.39
N LEU A 215 -7.04 15.70 -2.04
CA LEU A 215 -7.02 14.27 -1.70
C LEU A 215 -6.20 14.00 -0.42
N THR A 216 -5.14 14.79 -0.18
CA THR A 216 -4.30 14.69 1.02
C THR A 216 -4.98 15.32 2.25
N ARG A 217 -5.70 16.43 2.09
CA ARG A 217 -6.49 17.02 3.19
C ARG A 217 -7.57 16.09 3.76
N ASN A 218 -8.08 15.16 2.97
CA ASN A 218 -9.10 14.20 3.42
C ASN A 218 -8.52 12.95 4.08
N LEU A 219 -7.20 12.74 4.02
CA LEU A 219 -6.49 11.66 4.71
C LEU A 219 -5.93 12.09 6.07
N ASP A 220 -5.74 13.40 6.31
CA ASP A 220 -5.31 13.96 7.60
C ASP A 220 -6.45 14.07 8.65
N VAL A 221 -7.62 13.51 8.38
CA VAL A 221 -8.80 13.52 9.29
C VAL A 221 -9.12 12.14 9.87
N PHE A 222 -8.28 11.13 9.68
CA PHE A 222 -8.43 9.81 10.29
C PHE A 222 -7.22 9.37 11.11
#